data_AF-A0A6N7GGS9-F1
#
_entry.id   AF-A0A6N7GGS9-F1
#
_cell.length_a   1.000
_cell.length_b   1.000
_cell.length_c   1.000
_cell.angle_alpha   90.00
_cell.angle_beta   90.00
_cell.angle_gamma   90.00
#
_symmetry.space_group_name_H-M   'P 1'
#
loop_
_entity.id
_entity.type
_entity.pdbx_description
1 polymer ?
#
loop_
_entity_poly.entity_id
_entity_poly.type
_entity_poly.pdbx_seq_one_letter_code
_entity_poly.pdbx_strand_id
1 'polypeptide(L)' 'MATTFDLPPALHERVRQIAAAERRSITQTLILAVEEYVQRHQQAEQVDALSKRIAAEDAELLRRLA' A
#
# COMPACT_ATOMS: atom_id res chain seq x y z
N MET A 1 -6.31 -2.60 -20.81
CA MET A 1 -6.67 -4.00 -20.50
C MET A 1 -7.72 -3.97 -19.39
N ALA A 2 -8.77 -4.79 -19.44
CA ALA A 2 -9.77 -4.86 -18.39
C ALA A 2 -9.46 -6.08 -17.49
N THR A 3 -9.10 -5.84 -16.24
CA THR A 3 -8.89 -6.90 -15.25
C THR A 3 -10.23 -7.17 -14.58
N THR A 4 -10.72 -8.39 -14.69
CA THR A 4 -11.96 -8.83 -14.02
C THR A 4 -11.57 -9.59 -12.76
N PHE A 5 -12.20 -9.26 -11.64
CA PHE A 5 -12.00 -9.94 -10.37
C PHE A 5 -13.34 -10.09 -9.65
N ASP A 6 -13.56 -11.26 -9.06
CA ASP A 6 -14.78 -11.55 -8.34
C ASP A 6 -14.68 -11.00 -6.92
N LEU A 7 -15.57 -10.06 -6.59
CA LEU A 7 -15.71 -9.50 -5.26
C LEU A 7 -16.77 -10.31 -4.48
N PRO A 8 -16.50 -10.69 -3.22
CA PRO A 8 -17.53 -11.21 -2.35
C PRO A 8 -18.74 -10.26 -2.30
N PRO A 9 -20.00 -10.76 -2.32
CA PRO A 9 -21.18 -9.91 -2.43
C PRO A 9 -21.27 -8.81 -1.37
N ALA A 10 -20.89 -9.13 -0.13
CA ALA A 10 -20.86 -8.16 0.97
C ALA A 10 -19.84 -7.04 0.73
N LEU A 11 -18.67 -7.36 0.17
CA LEU A 11 -17.64 -6.37 -0.15
C LEU A 11 -18.07 -5.51 -1.35
N HIS A 12 -18.65 -6.11 -2.38
CA HIS A 12 -19.20 -5.39 -3.52
C HIS A 12 -20.25 -4.35 -3.09
N GLU A 13 -21.17 -4.74 -2.20
CA GLU A 13 -22.19 -3.82 -1.67
C GLU A 13 -21.54 -2.67 -0.89
N ARG A 14 -20.52 -2.96 -0.07
CA ARG A 14 -19.84 -1.91 0.69
C ARG A 14 -19.13 -0.91 -0.21
N VAL A 15 -18.43 -1.40 -1.25
CA VAL A 15 -17.75 -0.55 -2.23
C VAL A 15 -18.77 0.29 -3.00
N ARG A 16 -19.92 -0.29 -3.39
CA ARG A 16 -21.01 0.43 -4.06
C ARG A 16 -21.52 1.60 -3.21
N GLN A 17 -21.73 1.39 -1.91
CA GLN A 17 -22.17 2.45 -0.99
C GLN A 17 -21.16 3.59 -0.89
N ILE A 18 -19.86 3.26 -0.77
CA ILE A 18 -18.77 4.24 -0.70
C ILE A 18 -18.70 5.04 -2.01
N ALA A 19 -18.72 4.36 -3.15
CA ALA A 19 -18.68 4.99 -4.47
C ALA A 19 -19.88 5.93 -4.68
N ALA A 20 -21.08 5.53 -4.26
CA ALA A 20 -22.27 6.36 -4.32
C ALA A 20 -22.15 7.62 -3.43
N ALA A 21 -21.65 7.47 -2.20
CA ALA A 21 -21.44 8.58 -1.28
C ALA A 21 -20.40 9.59 -1.82
N GLU A 22 -19.35 9.09 -2.47
CA GLU A 22 -18.27 9.91 -3.03
C GLU A 22 -18.53 10.42 -4.45
N ARG A 23 -19.70 10.09 -5.04
CA ARG A 23 -20.08 10.41 -6.42
C ARG A 23 -19.07 9.90 -7.46
N ARG A 24 -18.53 8.70 -7.23
CA ARG A 24 -17.56 8.03 -8.11
C ARG A 24 -18.12 6.70 -8.63
N SER A 25 -17.50 6.16 -9.67
CA SER A 25 -17.82 4.80 -10.12
C SER A 25 -17.18 3.77 -9.19
N ILE A 26 -17.80 2.58 -9.09
CA ILE A 26 -17.27 1.44 -8.32
C ILE A 26 -15.83 1.12 -8.76
N THR A 27 -15.59 1.11 -10.08
CA THR A 27 -14.27 0.86 -10.66
C THR A 27 -13.24 1.89 -10.20
N GLN A 28 -13.59 3.18 -10.19
CA GLN A 28 -12.69 4.23 -9.75
C GLN A 28 -12.36 4.09 -8.26
N THR A 29 -13.35 3.77 -7.42
CA THR A 29 -13.13 3.50 -5.99
C THR A 29 -12.20 2.31 -5.77
N LEU A 30 -12.36 1.22 -6.54
CA LEU A 30 -11.49 0.05 -6.46
C LEU A 30 -10.06 0.36 -6.87
N ILE A 31 -9.86 1.13 -7.94
CA ILE A 31 -8.52 1.56 -8.38
C ILE A 31 -7.83 2.35 -7.28
N LEU A 32 -8.51 3.34 -6.70
CA LEU A 32 -7.94 4.17 -5.63
C LEU A 32 -7.59 3.35 -4.39
N ALA A 33 -8.43 2.40 -4.01
CA ALA A 33 -8.15 1.51 -2.89
C ALA A 33 -6.90 0.63 -3.14
N VAL A 34 -6.71 0.15 -4.38
CA VAL A 34 -5.52 -0.62 -4.76
C VAL A 34 -4.27 0.27 -4.77
N GLU A 35 -4.35 1.47 -5.33
CA GLU A 35 -3.24 2.44 -5.32
C GLU A 35 -2.82 2.78 -3.89
N GLU A 36 -3.78 3.05 -3.01
CA GLU A 36 -3.53 3.35 -1.60
C GLU A 36 -2.91 2.14 -0.89
N TYR A 37 -3.38 0.92 -1.15
CA TYR A 37 -2.80 -0.29 -0.60
C TYR A 37 -1.33 -0.44 -1.01
N VAL A 38 -1.03 -0.27 -2.30
CA VAL A 38 0.35 -0.35 -2.82
C VAL A 38 1.23 0.74 -2.22
N GLN A 39 0.77 1.99 -2.16
CA GLN A 39 1.52 3.09 -1.57
C GLN A 39 1.85 2.87 -0.09
N ARG A 40 0.87 2.39 0.70
CA ARG A 40 1.10 2.06 2.11
C ARG A 40 2.18 0.99 2.29
N HIS A 41 2.20 -0.04 1.43
CA HIS A 41 3.21 -1.10 1.50
C HIS A 41 4.58 -0.63 1.01
N GLN A 42 4.64 0.17 -0.06
CA GLN A 42 5.89 0.76 -0.54
C GLN A 42 6.55 1.66 0.51
N GLN A 43 5.76 2.46 1.25
CA GLN A 43 6.29 3.28 2.33
C GLN A 43 6.91 2.42 3.44
N ALA A 44 6.23 1.33 3.84
CA ALA A 44 6.76 0.41 4.85
C ALA A 44 8.05 -0.28 4.40
N GLU A 45 8.12 -0.74 3.14
CA GLU A 45 9.32 -1.33 2.56
C GLU A 45 10.48 -0.35 2.47
N GLN A 46 10.22 0.90 2.08
CA GLN A 46 11.25 1.94 2.01
C GLN A 46 11.81 2.29 3.40
N VAL A 47 10.94 2.38 4.42
CA VAL A 47 11.36 2.61 5.81
C VAL A 47 12.20 1.44 6.31
N ASP A 48 11.77 0.20 6.11
CA ASP A 48 12.54 -0.99 6.50
C ASP A 48 13.90 -1.06 5.80
N ALA A 49 13.95 -0.78 4.50
CA ALA A 49 15.19 -0.73 3.73
C ALA A 49 16.15 0.35 4.25
N LEU A 50 15.63 1.54 4.59
CA LEU A 50 16.44 2.62 5.15
C LEU A 50 16.97 2.27 6.55
N SER A 51 16.12 1.69 7.41
CA SER A 51 16.54 1.24 8.75
C SER A 51 17.64 0.19 8.68
N LYS A 52 17.55 -0.77 7.74
CA LYS A 52 18.60 -1.78 7.53
C LYS A 52 19.92 -1.15 7.07
N ARG A 53 19.87 -0.12 6.22
CA ARG A 53 21.07 0.60 5.78
C ARG A 53 21.74 1.36 6.94
N ILE A 54 20.95 2.10 7.72
CA ILE A 54 21.46 2.83 8.89
C ILE A 54 22.10 1.86 9.89
N ALA A 55 21.43 0.74 10.20
CA ALA A 55 21.97 -0.27 11.12
C ALA A 55 23.29 -0.89 10.60
N ALA A 56 23.43 -1.06 9.28
CA ALA A 56 24.66 -1.57 8.69
C ALA A 56 25.81 -0.55 8.74
N GLU A 57 25.51 0.72 8.43
CA GLU A 57 26.48 1.83 8.50
C GLU A 57 26.94 2.08 9.94
N ASP A 58 26.01 2.08 10.91
CA ASP A 58 26.31 2.22 12.34
C ASP A 58 27.16 1.05 12.87
N ALA A 59 26.87 -0.18 12.45
CA ALA A 59 27.67 -1.35 12.83
C ALA A 59 29.10 -1.30 12.26
N GLU A 60 29.27 -0.72 11.06
CA GLU A 60 30.58 -0.52 10.46
C GLU A 60 31.37 0.58 11.17
N LEU A 61 30.73 1.69 11.53
CA LEU A 61 31.35 2.77 12.32
C LEU A 61 31.81 2.27 13.69
N LEU A 62 30.97 1.52 14.39
CA LEU A 62 31.34 0.91 15.68
C LEU A 62 32.52 -0.06 15.53
N ARG A 63 32.59 -0.82 14.43
CA ARG A 63 33.71 -1.73 14.16
C ARG A 63 35.03 -1.00 13.88
N ARG A 64 34.99 0.23 13.35
CA ARG A 64 36.19 1.03 13.07
C ARG A 64 36.72 1.80 14.29
N LEU A 65 35.92 1.94 15.33
CA LEU A 65 36.26 2.66 16.57
C LEU A 65 36.75 1.73 17.69
N ALA A 66 36.67 0.41 17.49
CA ALA A 66 37.19 -0.64 18.38
C ALA A 66 38.56 -1.14 17.88
#